data_AF-A0A2E2MW44-F1
#
_entry.id   AF-A0A2E2MW44-F1
#
_cell.length_a   1.000
_cell.length_b   1.000
_cell.length_c   1.000
_cell.angle_alpha   90.00
_cell.angle_beta   90.00
_cell.angle_gamma   90.00
#
_symmetry.space_group_name_H-M   'P 1'
#
loop_
_entity.id
_entity.type
_entity.pdbx_description
1 polymer ?
#
loop_
_entity_poly.entity_id
_entity_poly.type
_entity_poly.pdbx_seq_one_letter_code
_entity_poly.pdbx_strand_id
1 'polypeptide(L)'
;MDGDAAFSVATLERRLEKDRTRVVHSASLRRLQLLPQQGAVLAHASHRRLLSASLERQQMARRIVTLVYRKLGSRAGGCDLDGLEDSFICLVEVGSLLRDIGRPPFGQAGELALCGWFDSHMAALGGRQLPLAKDDIQGAALLNELCRFDAQAQALRTIVKLEGISLTHVQAAVLLGEQVVWREVVDDGPGCQGYCYRAESDLEAAMRDVLGLGQDQRHPACYVVDAAEAITRTLSRLEAVVERGLIDPTSLVASLKQAYIEGLARQGEPWASLEERRFARHGVVRRWSLGGMLDWALRRFERDNVEEPGRLFHYLRLAVGRTLVNHAADAFVARLEDINTGQPQLRLLSSEVGCRALLEAFDSLATRVEYRDPELERLELEGYRTLCGLLDAALPALRLPEAAFVRLLDEGDGVSPRLALWVKRLPPGVLRVYRQAMVQPWQGGSREVWEAYHRGRLVHDWLCSMTEVSALEEYSRLRVAGRSLA
;
A
#
# COMPACT_ATOMS: atom_id res chain seq x y z
N MET A 1 24.26 11.90 -28.75
CA MET A 1 25.57 11.25 -28.67
C MET A 1 26.17 11.57 -27.30
N ASP A 2 25.64 10.95 -26.26
CA ASP A 2 26.34 10.81 -24.98
C ASP A 2 26.80 9.36 -24.97
N GLY A 3 28.11 9.16 -25.10
CA GLY A 3 28.72 7.84 -25.21
C GLY A 3 28.45 6.99 -23.97
N ASP A 4 28.35 5.69 -24.20
CA ASP A 4 28.29 4.61 -23.22
C ASP A 4 29.14 4.91 -21.97
N ALA A 5 28.49 5.46 -20.95
CA ALA A 5 29.03 5.38 -19.60
C ALA A 5 28.91 3.90 -19.22
N ALA A 6 30.04 3.18 -19.30
CA ALA A 6 30.12 1.77 -18.95
C ALA A 6 29.32 1.49 -17.68
N PHE A 7 28.25 0.69 -17.81
CA PHE A 7 27.40 0.29 -16.70
C PHE A 7 28.28 -0.35 -15.62
N SER A 8 28.35 0.28 -14.45
CA SER A 8 29.05 -0.26 -13.29
C SER A 8 28.09 -0.40 -12.13
N VAL A 9 28.26 -1.46 -11.33
CA VAL A 9 27.51 -1.68 -10.09
C VAL A 9 27.57 -0.44 -9.20
N ALA A 10 28.74 0.19 -9.07
CA ALA A 10 28.91 1.44 -8.34
C ALA A 10 28.04 2.60 -8.88
N THR A 11 27.79 2.66 -10.19
CA THR A 11 26.88 3.66 -10.77
C THR A 11 25.43 3.37 -10.40
N LEU A 12 25.01 2.10 -10.41
CA LEU A 12 23.67 1.70 -9.97
C LEU A 12 23.46 2.01 -8.49
N GLU A 13 24.38 1.60 -7.62
CA GLU A 13 24.34 1.87 -6.17
C GLU A 13 24.19 3.35 -5.89
N ARG A 14 25.01 4.19 -6.52
CA ARG A 14 24.92 5.64 -6.38
C ARG A 14 23.58 6.21 -6.84
N ARG A 15 22.93 5.61 -7.84
CA ARG A 15 21.60 6.05 -8.31
C ARG A 15 20.51 5.62 -7.34
N LEU A 16 20.58 4.40 -6.81
CA LEU A 16 19.64 3.91 -5.78
C LEU A 16 19.78 4.68 -4.47
N GLU A 17 20.99 5.04 -4.06
CA GLU A 17 21.22 5.86 -2.86
C GLU A 17 20.69 7.29 -3.03
N LYS A 18 20.70 7.82 -4.26
CA LYS A 18 20.04 9.09 -4.59
C LYS A 18 18.51 8.98 -4.46
N ASP A 19 17.92 7.87 -4.90
CA ASP A 19 16.49 7.61 -4.70
C ASP A 19 16.17 7.53 -3.21
N ARG A 20 16.96 6.78 -2.44
CA ARG A 20 16.85 6.71 -0.96
C ARG A 20 16.87 8.10 -0.33
N THR A 21 17.86 8.92 -0.69
CA THR A 21 17.98 10.29 -0.17
C THR A 21 16.73 11.12 -0.47
N ARG A 22 16.21 11.07 -1.71
CA ARG A 22 15.01 11.81 -2.10
C ARG A 22 13.78 11.35 -1.31
N VAL A 23 13.61 10.04 -1.14
CA VAL A 23 12.47 9.45 -0.44
C VAL A 23 12.51 9.75 1.07
N VAL A 24 13.66 9.55 1.73
CA VAL A 24 13.79 9.79 3.18
C VAL A 24 13.52 11.26 3.54
N HIS A 25 13.93 12.18 2.68
CA HIS A 25 13.72 13.61 2.87
C HIS A 25 12.37 14.12 2.34
N SER A 26 11.50 13.23 1.87
CA SER A 26 10.22 13.61 1.27
C SER A 26 9.19 14.06 2.30
N ALA A 27 8.30 14.97 1.88
CA ALA A 27 7.21 15.43 2.76
C ALA A 27 6.17 14.32 2.95
N SER A 28 5.92 13.53 1.91
CA SER A 28 4.94 12.45 1.95
C SER A 28 5.38 11.28 2.83
N LEU A 29 6.68 10.99 2.92
CA LEU A 29 7.17 10.01 3.91
C LEU A 29 7.00 10.55 5.34
N ARG A 30 7.33 11.82 5.59
CA ARG A 30 7.08 12.46 6.90
C ARG A 30 5.59 12.45 7.25
N ARG A 31 4.67 12.60 6.28
CA ARG A 31 3.22 12.54 6.51
C ARG A 31 2.78 11.23 7.17
N LEU A 32 3.46 10.11 6.87
CA LEU A 32 3.14 8.81 7.45
C LEU A 32 3.29 8.75 8.97
N GLN A 33 4.03 9.67 9.60
CA GLN A 33 4.11 9.78 11.07
C GLN A 33 2.80 10.29 11.70
N LEU A 34 1.90 10.86 10.89
CA LEU A 34 0.63 11.43 11.33
C LEU A 34 -0.57 10.55 10.95
N LEU A 35 -0.35 9.47 10.21
CA LEU A 35 -1.38 8.52 9.81
C LEU A 35 -1.30 7.25 10.68
N PRO A 36 -2.39 6.80 11.30
CA PRO A 36 -2.42 5.55 12.05
C PRO A 36 -2.28 4.35 11.10
N GLN A 37 -1.73 3.26 11.63
CA GLN A 37 -1.79 1.97 10.97
C GLN A 37 -3.22 1.39 11.05
N GLN A 38 -3.57 0.47 10.13
CA GLN A 38 -4.84 -0.27 10.21
C GLN A 38 -5.02 -0.93 11.59
N GLY A 39 -6.20 -0.75 12.18
CA GLY A 39 -6.56 -1.26 13.51
C GLY A 39 -6.06 -0.42 14.69
N ALA A 40 -5.33 0.68 14.44
CA ALA A 40 -4.85 1.59 15.49
C ALA A 40 -5.82 2.76 15.74
N VAL A 41 -5.96 3.15 17.01
CA VAL A 41 -6.85 4.24 17.47
C VAL A 41 -6.04 5.42 17.97
N LEU A 42 -6.14 6.61 17.39
CA LEU A 42 -5.28 7.75 17.75
C LEU A 42 -5.23 8.13 19.25
N ALA A 43 -6.23 7.72 20.05
CA ALA A 43 -6.36 8.05 21.46
C ALA A 43 -5.35 7.34 22.39
N HIS A 44 -4.73 6.23 21.99
CA HIS A 44 -3.72 5.56 22.83
C HIS A 44 -2.28 5.86 22.39
N ALA A 45 -1.43 6.20 23.35
CA ALA A 45 -0.09 6.75 23.15
C ALA A 45 0.96 5.74 22.60
N SER A 46 0.68 4.43 22.63
CA SER A 46 1.57 3.37 22.12
C SER A 46 1.43 3.12 20.62
N HIS A 47 0.45 3.74 19.95
CA HIS A 47 0.01 3.23 18.67
C HIS A 47 0.91 3.55 17.48
N ARG A 48 1.11 2.50 16.68
CA ARG A 48 1.90 2.56 15.46
C ARG A 48 1.28 3.45 14.41
N ARG A 49 2.16 4.25 13.82
CA ARG A 49 1.91 5.07 12.64
C ARG A 49 2.35 4.31 11.41
N LEU A 50 1.88 4.72 10.23
CA LEU A 50 2.34 4.16 8.96
C LEU A 50 3.87 4.29 8.79
N LEU A 51 4.50 5.34 9.34
CA LEU A 51 5.95 5.51 9.28
C LEU A 51 6.69 4.42 10.07
N SER A 52 6.27 4.14 11.32
CA SER A 52 6.90 3.08 12.12
C SER A 52 6.69 1.71 11.48
N ALA A 53 5.49 1.45 10.94
CA ALA A 53 5.21 0.21 10.20
C ALA A 53 6.10 0.08 8.95
N SER A 54 6.31 1.17 8.21
CA SER A 54 7.19 1.20 7.03
C SER A 54 8.65 0.93 7.38
N LEU A 55 9.14 1.42 8.52
CA LEU A 55 10.49 1.14 9.02
C LEU A 55 10.65 -0.32 9.46
N GLU A 56 9.65 -0.91 10.10
CA GLU A 56 9.66 -2.34 10.42
C GLU A 56 9.69 -3.21 9.16
N ARG A 57 8.89 -2.85 8.15
CA ARG A 57 8.85 -3.52 6.84
C ARG A 57 10.21 -3.41 6.14
N GLN A 58 10.80 -2.22 6.11
CA GLN A 58 12.13 -1.97 5.59
C GLN A 58 13.17 -2.90 6.22
N GLN A 59 13.18 -2.99 7.56
CA GLN A 59 14.11 -3.85 8.28
C GLN A 59 13.87 -5.35 8.00
N MET A 60 12.62 -5.76 7.81
CA MET A 60 12.26 -7.13 7.45
C MET A 60 12.75 -7.47 6.03
N ALA A 61 12.51 -6.59 5.07
CA ALA A 61 12.94 -6.73 3.68
C ALA A 61 14.47 -6.81 3.58
N ARG A 62 15.19 -5.91 4.25
CA ARG A 62 16.67 -5.98 4.40
C ARG A 62 17.11 -7.35 4.86
N ARG A 63 16.47 -7.87 5.92
CA ARG A 63 16.85 -9.16 6.51
C ARG A 63 16.60 -10.33 5.56
N ILE A 64 15.51 -10.30 4.78
CA ILE A 64 15.23 -11.32 3.77
C ILE A 64 16.34 -11.32 2.72
N VAL A 65 16.68 -10.17 2.12
CA VAL A 65 17.74 -10.07 1.10
C VAL A 65 19.09 -10.55 1.63
N THR A 66 19.50 -10.10 2.82
CA THR A 66 20.76 -10.57 3.43
C THR A 66 20.78 -12.09 3.63
N LEU A 67 19.63 -12.72 3.96
CA LEU A 67 19.58 -14.18 4.07
C LEU A 67 19.57 -14.87 2.70
N VAL A 68 18.97 -14.27 1.67
CA VAL A 68 19.02 -14.77 0.30
C VAL A 68 20.47 -14.85 -0.17
N TYR A 69 21.24 -13.77 -0.06
CA TYR A 69 22.66 -13.76 -0.45
C TYR A 69 23.50 -14.75 0.33
N ARG A 70 23.29 -14.87 1.65
CA ARG A 70 23.96 -15.90 2.47
C ARG A 70 23.65 -17.33 2.04
N LYS A 71 22.42 -17.60 1.61
CA LYS A 71 21.99 -18.94 1.16
C LYS A 71 22.47 -19.25 -0.26
N LEU A 72 22.56 -18.25 -1.12
CA LEU A 72 23.16 -18.37 -2.44
C LEU A 72 24.67 -18.64 -2.34
N GLY A 73 25.38 -17.92 -1.48
CA GLY A 73 26.83 -18.05 -1.34
C GLY A 73 27.52 -17.87 -2.70
N SER A 74 28.40 -18.81 -3.06
CA SER A 74 29.09 -18.81 -4.36
C SER A 74 28.16 -18.98 -5.57
N ARG A 75 26.92 -19.47 -5.38
CA ARG A 75 25.94 -19.59 -6.48
C ARG A 75 25.45 -18.23 -6.98
N ALA A 76 25.63 -17.15 -6.21
CA ALA A 76 25.21 -15.82 -6.63
C ALA A 76 25.86 -15.38 -7.96
N GLY A 77 27.14 -15.71 -8.17
CA GLY A 77 27.83 -15.44 -9.44
C GLY A 77 27.30 -16.23 -10.63
N GLY A 78 26.72 -17.41 -10.41
CA GLY A 78 26.04 -18.18 -11.45
C GLY A 78 24.62 -17.69 -11.77
N CYS A 79 24.13 -16.67 -11.05
CA CYS A 79 22.80 -16.10 -11.21
C CYS A 79 22.85 -14.60 -11.55
N ASP A 80 24.02 -14.07 -11.93
CA ASP A 80 24.24 -12.64 -12.21
C ASP A 80 23.88 -11.71 -11.04
N LEU A 81 23.95 -12.22 -9.81
CA LEU A 81 23.69 -11.46 -8.58
C LEU A 81 24.98 -11.02 -7.87
N ASP A 82 26.15 -11.35 -8.41
CA ASP A 82 27.43 -11.03 -7.75
C ASP A 82 27.63 -9.50 -7.60
N GLY A 83 28.03 -9.08 -6.40
CA GLY A 83 28.19 -7.67 -6.06
C GLY A 83 26.91 -6.84 -5.96
N LEU A 84 25.71 -7.40 -6.16
CA LEU A 84 24.44 -6.66 -6.15
C LEU A 84 23.73 -6.66 -4.78
N GLU A 85 24.33 -7.20 -3.73
CA GLU A 85 23.67 -7.31 -2.40
C GLU A 85 23.23 -5.95 -1.87
N ASP A 86 24.12 -4.97 -1.85
CA ASP A 86 23.82 -3.63 -1.31
C ASP A 86 22.80 -2.88 -2.18
N SER A 87 22.90 -3.02 -3.51
CA SER A 87 21.92 -2.50 -4.46
C SER A 87 20.52 -3.08 -4.20
N PHE A 88 20.44 -4.41 -4.05
CA PHE A 88 19.17 -5.09 -3.82
C PHE A 88 18.59 -4.74 -2.45
N ILE A 89 19.43 -4.65 -1.41
CA ILE A 89 19.02 -4.16 -0.08
C ILE A 89 18.44 -2.74 -0.19
N CYS A 90 19.14 -1.81 -0.82
CA CYS A 90 18.66 -0.43 -0.97
C CYS A 90 17.31 -0.40 -1.69
N LEU A 91 17.17 -1.17 -2.76
CA LEU A 91 15.96 -1.24 -3.58
C LEU A 91 14.73 -1.72 -2.79
N VAL A 92 14.85 -2.82 -2.03
CA VAL A 92 13.74 -3.34 -1.21
C VAL A 92 13.45 -2.46 -0.01
N GLU A 93 14.47 -1.79 0.55
CA GLU A 93 14.30 -0.89 1.67
C GLU A 93 13.51 0.36 1.25
N VAL A 94 13.90 1.00 0.16
CA VAL A 94 13.18 2.16 -0.38
C VAL A 94 11.80 1.75 -0.87
N GLY A 95 11.66 0.60 -1.54
CA GLY A 95 10.37 0.06 -1.94
C GLY A 95 9.41 -0.15 -0.76
N SER A 96 9.94 -0.64 0.37
CA SER A 96 9.18 -0.83 1.61
C SER A 96 8.73 0.50 2.24
N LEU A 97 9.54 1.55 2.17
CA LEU A 97 9.19 2.90 2.65
C LEU A 97 8.12 3.57 1.81
N LEU A 98 8.16 3.36 0.48
CA LEU A 98 7.27 4.01 -0.47
C LEU A 98 5.84 3.44 -0.45
N ARG A 99 5.66 2.20 0.00
CA ARG A 99 4.41 1.45 -0.17
C ARG A 99 3.17 2.14 0.39
N ASP A 100 3.26 2.77 1.56
CA ASP A 100 2.09 3.41 2.21
C ASP A 100 1.93 4.90 1.86
N ILE A 101 2.78 5.46 1.00
CA ILE A 101 2.79 6.91 0.72
C ILE A 101 1.54 7.41 0.02
N GLY A 102 0.82 6.56 -0.70
CA GLY A 102 -0.43 6.95 -1.36
C GLY A 102 -1.68 6.75 -0.51
N ARG A 103 -1.57 6.27 0.73
CA ARG A 103 -2.75 6.02 1.57
C ARG A 103 -3.50 7.32 1.91
N PRO A 104 -4.84 7.33 1.77
CA PRO A 104 -5.66 8.45 2.22
C PRO A 104 -5.73 8.51 3.75
N PRO A 105 -6.21 9.63 4.33
CA PRO A 105 -6.68 9.68 5.71
C PRO A 105 -7.67 8.54 6.01
N PHE A 106 -7.67 8.01 7.23
CA PHE A 106 -8.56 6.92 7.68
C PHE A 106 -8.33 5.57 6.97
N GLY A 107 -7.20 5.41 6.26
CA GLY A 107 -6.78 4.15 5.67
C GLY A 107 -7.85 3.50 4.81
N GLN A 108 -8.22 2.25 5.13
CA GLN A 108 -9.21 1.48 4.36
C GLN A 108 -10.58 2.16 4.30
N ALA A 109 -11.05 2.78 5.39
CA ALA A 109 -12.30 3.52 5.39
C ALA A 109 -12.25 4.71 4.42
N GLY A 110 -11.08 5.32 4.25
CA GLY A 110 -10.89 6.38 3.28
C GLY A 110 -10.84 5.90 1.83
N GLU A 111 -10.21 4.77 1.56
CA GLU A 111 -10.27 4.13 0.24
C GLU A 111 -11.71 3.76 -0.13
N LEU A 112 -12.47 3.18 0.80
CA LEU A 112 -13.89 2.88 0.63
C LEU A 112 -14.73 4.14 0.38
N ALA A 113 -14.45 5.23 1.10
CA ALA A 113 -15.14 6.50 0.92
C ALA A 113 -14.88 7.09 -0.47
N LEU A 114 -13.63 7.11 -0.93
CA LEU A 114 -13.27 7.58 -2.26
C LEU A 114 -13.98 6.75 -3.35
N CYS A 115 -13.85 5.43 -3.29
CA CYS A 115 -14.48 4.53 -4.26
C CYS A 115 -16.01 4.66 -4.27
N GLY A 116 -16.65 4.53 -3.10
CA GLY A 116 -18.12 4.52 -2.97
C GLY A 116 -18.75 5.87 -3.29
N TRP A 117 -18.08 6.97 -2.96
CA TRP A 117 -18.57 8.30 -3.28
C TRP A 117 -18.52 8.57 -4.78
N PHE A 118 -17.39 8.28 -5.45
CA PHE A 118 -17.29 8.47 -6.90
C PHE A 118 -18.30 7.57 -7.62
N ASP A 119 -18.42 6.30 -7.25
CA ASP A 119 -19.41 5.36 -7.82
C ASP A 119 -20.85 5.92 -7.74
N SER A 120 -21.24 6.45 -6.57
CA SER A 120 -22.58 7.05 -6.36
C SER A 120 -22.79 8.36 -7.15
N HIS A 121 -21.72 9.08 -7.48
CA HIS A 121 -21.78 10.39 -8.11
C HIS A 121 -21.37 10.39 -9.58
N MET A 122 -20.92 9.27 -10.15
CA MET A 122 -20.52 9.17 -11.56
C MET A 122 -21.62 9.63 -12.51
N ALA A 123 -22.88 9.26 -12.24
CA ALA A 123 -24.01 9.71 -13.04
C ALA A 123 -24.26 11.24 -12.94
N ALA A 124 -23.87 11.87 -11.83
CA ALA A 124 -23.94 13.32 -11.68
C ALA A 124 -22.70 14.04 -12.22
N LEU A 125 -21.56 13.36 -12.28
CA LEU A 125 -20.29 13.82 -12.84
C LEU A 125 -20.22 13.61 -14.37
N GLY A 126 -21.07 12.73 -14.93
CA GLY A 126 -21.06 12.39 -16.36
C GLY A 126 -22.32 11.75 -16.96
N GLY A 127 -23.45 11.68 -16.25
CA GLY A 127 -24.63 10.91 -16.70
C GLY A 127 -25.69 11.67 -17.50
N ARG A 128 -25.54 12.97 -17.78
CA ARG A 128 -26.43 13.71 -18.72
C ARG A 128 -25.78 14.83 -19.55
N GLN A 129 -24.50 15.17 -19.32
CA GLN A 129 -23.87 16.34 -19.96
C GLN A 129 -22.41 16.17 -20.42
N LEU A 130 -21.71 15.09 -20.06
CA LEU A 130 -20.50 14.71 -20.81
C LEU A 130 -20.97 13.97 -22.07
N PRO A 131 -20.52 14.34 -23.28
CA PRO A 131 -20.87 13.64 -24.49
C PRO A 131 -20.07 12.33 -24.54
N LEU A 132 -20.33 11.41 -23.61
CA LEU A 132 -20.08 10.01 -23.90
C LEU A 132 -21.06 9.69 -25.02
N ALA A 133 -20.60 9.76 -26.26
CA ALA A 133 -21.27 9.07 -27.35
C ALA A 133 -21.54 7.64 -26.84
N LYS A 134 -22.69 7.06 -27.20
CA LYS A 134 -23.09 5.73 -26.70
C LYS A 134 -22.03 4.63 -26.93
N ASP A 135 -21.00 4.93 -27.73
CA ASP A 135 -19.93 4.06 -28.16
C ASP A 135 -18.52 4.43 -27.63
N ASP A 136 -18.34 5.45 -26.76
CA ASP A 136 -17.02 5.80 -26.18
C ASP A 136 -16.67 4.91 -24.98
N ILE A 137 -16.39 3.64 -25.28
CA ILE A 137 -15.98 2.60 -24.32
C ILE A 137 -14.70 3.02 -23.58
N GLN A 138 -13.76 3.66 -24.27
CA GLN A 138 -12.47 4.05 -23.70
C GLN A 138 -12.61 5.17 -22.68
N GLY A 139 -13.46 6.16 -22.99
CA GLY A 139 -13.76 7.27 -22.09
C GLY A 139 -14.56 6.84 -20.87
N ALA A 140 -15.55 5.96 -21.06
CA ALA A 140 -16.29 5.36 -19.94
C ALA A 140 -15.36 4.58 -18.99
N ALA A 141 -14.45 3.78 -19.54
CA ALA A 141 -13.48 3.03 -18.75
C ALA A 141 -12.45 3.92 -18.04
N LEU A 142 -12.09 5.08 -18.61
CA LEU A 142 -11.22 6.06 -17.95
C LEU A 142 -11.91 6.67 -16.72
N LEU A 143 -13.17 7.08 -16.87
CA LEU A 143 -13.94 7.65 -15.77
C LEU A 143 -14.26 6.63 -14.69
N ASN A 144 -14.53 5.37 -15.05
CA ASN A 144 -14.73 4.27 -14.11
C ASN A 144 -13.49 4.00 -13.23
N GLU A 145 -12.28 4.34 -13.70
CA GLU A 145 -11.05 4.23 -12.90
C GLU A 145 -11.05 5.20 -11.70
N LEU A 146 -11.84 6.28 -11.71
CA LEU A 146 -12.01 7.15 -10.54
C LEU A 146 -12.74 6.44 -9.41
N CYS A 147 -13.64 5.50 -9.73
CA CYS A 147 -14.36 4.68 -8.75
C CYS A 147 -13.49 3.57 -8.14
N ARG A 148 -12.29 3.37 -8.66
CA ARG A 148 -11.35 2.31 -8.29
C ARG A 148 -10.06 2.93 -7.77
N PHE A 149 -10.17 3.69 -6.69
CA PHE A 149 -9.01 4.25 -6.02
C PHE A 149 -8.12 3.13 -5.47
N ASP A 150 -6.81 3.25 -5.70
CA ASP A 150 -5.81 2.32 -5.20
C ASP A 150 -4.65 3.11 -4.56
N ALA A 151 -4.35 2.80 -3.30
CA ALA A 151 -3.33 3.53 -2.54
C ALA A 151 -1.91 3.34 -3.08
N GLN A 152 -1.61 2.22 -3.76
CA GLN A 152 -0.29 1.95 -4.32
C GLN A 152 -0.10 2.68 -5.66
N ALA A 153 -1.11 2.69 -6.52
CA ALA A 153 -1.13 3.54 -7.72
C ALA A 153 -1.02 5.02 -7.32
N GLN A 154 -1.72 5.43 -6.26
CA GLN A 154 -1.58 6.76 -5.68
C GLN A 154 -0.18 7.02 -5.12
N ALA A 155 0.54 6.01 -4.61
CA ALA A 155 1.91 6.17 -4.10
C ALA A 155 2.87 6.55 -5.23
N LEU A 156 2.80 5.87 -6.38
CA LEU A 156 3.60 6.21 -7.56
C LEU A 156 3.30 7.64 -8.02
N ARG A 157 2.02 7.96 -8.17
CA ARG A 157 1.55 9.29 -8.56
C ARG A 157 2.03 10.38 -7.59
N THR A 158 1.98 10.11 -6.28
CA THR A 158 2.40 11.06 -5.24
C THR A 158 3.88 11.37 -5.36
N ILE A 159 4.73 10.36 -5.47
CA ILE A 159 6.18 10.56 -5.52
C ILE A 159 6.62 11.19 -6.84
N VAL A 160 6.14 10.66 -7.97
CA VAL A 160 6.64 11.08 -9.28
C VAL A 160 5.99 12.37 -9.75
N LYS A 161 4.67 12.53 -9.62
CA LYS A 161 3.94 13.70 -10.14
C LYS A 161 3.80 14.80 -9.09
N LEU A 162 3.26 14.48 -7.90
CA LEU A 162 2.96 15.51 -6.89
C LEU A 162 4.24 16.09 -6.29
N GLU A 163 5.20 15.25 -5.89
CA GLU A 163 6.48 15.71 -5.34
C GLU A 163 7.54 15.99 -6.39
N GLY A 164 7.44 15.40 -7.59
CA GLY A 164 8.42 15.59 -8.65
C GLY A 164 9.74 14.84 -8.40
N ILE A 165 9.72 13.77 -7.62
CA ILE A 165 10.89 12.93 -7.35
C ILE A 165 11.12 12.01 -8.56
N SER A 166 12.23 12.20 -9.25
CA SER A 166 12.63 11.35 -10.37
C SER A 166 13.28 10.04 -9.87
N LEU A 167 12.47 9.04 -9.57
CA LEU A 167 12.96 7.70 -9.23
C LEU A 167 13.66 7.03 -10.42
N THR A 168 14.58 6.11 -10.15
CA THR A 168 15.04 5.14 -11.16
C THR A 168 13.89 4.24 -11.60
N HIS A 169 13.90 3.78 -12.86
CA HIS A 169 12.88 2.86 -13.37
C HIS A 169 12.80 1.58 -12.54
N VAL A 170 13.94 1.04 -12.08
CA VAL A 170 13.95 -0.13 -11.20
C VAL A 170 13.23 0.13 -9.88
N GLN A 171 13.40 1.31 -9.27
CA GLN A 171 12.70 1.66 -8.03
C GLN A 171 11.19 1.85 -8.26
N ALA A 172 10.79 2.46 -9.39
CA ALA A 172 9.39 2.57 -9.79
C ALA A 172 8.75 1.18 -10.00
N ALA A 173 9.48 0.22 -10.58
CA ALA A 173 8.99 -1.13 -10.82
C ALA A 173 8.70 -1.89 -9.53
N VAL A 174 9.51 -1.67 -8.49
CA VAL A 174 9.24 -2.23 -7.16
C VAL A 174 7.98 -1.66 -6.54
N LEU A 175 7.74 -0.36 -6.72
CA LEU A 175 6.53 0.28 -6.22
C LEU A 175 5.27 -0.22 -6.95
N LEU A 176 5.37 -0.54 -8.24
CA LEU A 176 4.29 -1.13 -9.05
C LEU A 176 4.12 -2.65 -8.86
N GLY A 177 4.94 -3.29 -8.02
CA GLY A 177 5.06 -4.74 -7.98
C GLY A 177 3.90 -5.57 -7.43
N GLU A 178 2.93 -5.00 -6.72
CA GLU A 178 2.03 -5.80 -5.88
C GLU A 178 0.59 -5.78 -6.39
N GLN A 179 0.35 -6.50 -7.48
CA GLN A 179 -0.74 -6.10 -8.38
C GLN A 179 -1.69 -7.20 -8.84
N VAL A 180 -1.81 -8.28 -8.07
CA VAL A 180 -2.70 -9.40 -8.46
C VAL A 180 -4.06 -9.38 -7.79
N VAL A 181 -4.27 -8.58 -6.74
CA VAL A 181 -5.52 -8.67 -5.97
C VAL A 181 -6.73 -8.09 -6.73
N TRP A 182 -6.52 -7.15 -7.66
CA TRP A 182 -7.62 -6.59 -8.45
C TRP A 182 -8.18 -7.52 -9.54
N ARG A 183 -7.54 -8.66 -9.84
CA ARG A 183 -8.05 -9.63 -10.83
C ARG A 183 -9.16 -10.55 -10.30
N GLU A 184 -9.29 -10.74 -8.98
CA GLU A 184 -10.22 -11.76 -8.43
C GLU A 184 -11.60 -11.23 -7.99
N VAL A 185 -11.89 -9.92 -8.11
CA VAL A 185 -13.15 -9.33 -7.60
C VAL A 185 -14.09 -8.83 -8.72
N VAL A 186 -13.82 -9.11 -10.00
CA VAL A 186 -14.76 -8.73 -11.07
C VAL A 186 -15.04 -9.91 -12.00
N ASP A 187 -16.12 -10.62 -11.70
CA ASP A 187 -16.90 -11.31 -12.73
C ASP A 187 -17.50 -10.26 -13.70
N ASP A 188 -17.39 -10.55 -15.00
CA ASP A 188 -18.12 -9.98 -16.13
C ASP A 188 -18.01 -8.46 -16.44
N GLY A 189 -16.82 -8.00 -16.83
CA GLY A 189 -16.70 -6.75 -17.61
C GLY A 189 -15.31 -6.52 -18.22
N PRO A 190 -15.20 -5.94 -19.44
CA PRO A 190 -13.91 -5.63 -20.04
C PRO A 190 -13.27 -4.41 -19.36
N GLY A 191 -12.17 -4.64 -18.64
CA GLY A 191 -11.07 -3.68 -18.53
C GLY A 191 -11.09 -2.70 -17.36
N CYS A 192 -10.84 -3.18 -16.14
CA CYS A 192 -10.13 -2.39 -15.13
C CYS A 192 -8.91 -3.20 -14.64
N GLN A 193 -7.86 -3.22 -15.45
CA GLN A 193 -6.54 -3.75 -15.08
C GLN A 193 -5.75 -2.62 -14.39
N GLY A 194 -5.99 -2.41 -13.09
CA GLY A 194 -5.42 -1.27 -12.34
C GLY A 194 -4.01 -1.55 -11.83
N TYR A 195 -3.01 -1.49 -12.72
CA TYR A 195 -1.59 -1.58 -12.38
C TYR A 195 -0.96 -0.20 -12.14
N CYS A 196 -1.43 0.78 -12.86
CA CYS A 196 -1.18 2.18 -12.61
C CYS A 196 -2.44 2.93 -13.00
N TYR A 197 -2.56 4.18 -12.59
CA TYR A 197 -3.58 5.03 -13.17
C TYR A 197 -3.23 5.30 -14.63
N ARG A 198 -4.24 5.41 -15.51
CA ARG A 198 -3.99 5.78 -16.92
C ARG A 198 -3.18 7.08 -17.08
N ALA A 199 -3.26 8.01 -16.13
CA ALA A 199 -2.41 9.21 -16.09
C ALA A 199 -0.89 8.92 -16.03
N GLU A 200 -0.52 7.73 -15.56
CA GLU A 200 0.86 7.28 -15.36
C GLU A 200 1.25 6.12 -16.30
N SER A 201 0.41 5.74 -17.27
CA SER A 201 0.67 4.62 -18.18
C SER A 201 1.95 4.78 -19.01
N ASP A 202 2.28 6.01 -19.42
CA ASP A 202 3.49 6.29 -20.19
C ASP A 202 4.76 6.01 -19.37
N LEU A 203 4.70 6.31 -18.07
CA LEU A 203 5.79 6.02 -17.14
C LEU A 203 5.94 4.52 -16.94
N GLU A 204 4.83 3.80 -16.77
CA GLU A 204 4.84 2.34 -16.67
C GLU A 204 5.40 1.70 -17.95
N ALA A 205 4.98 2.16 -19.13
CA ALA A 205 5.46 1.66 -20.41
C ALA A 205 6.96 1.90 -20.59
N ALA A 206 7.45 3.12 -20.33
CA ALA A 206 8.86 3.45 -20.42
C ALA A 206 9.70 2.62 -19.43
N MET A 207 9.21 2.45 -18.21
CA MET A 207 9.85 1.62 -17.19
C MET A 207 9.94 0.15 -17.62
N ARG A 208 8.84 -0.41 -18.13
CA ARG A 208 8.79 -1.80 -18.60
C ARG A 208 9.72 -2.03 -19.78
N ASP A 209 9.76 -1.11 -20.74
CA ASP A 209 10.67 -1.15 -21.88
C ASP A 209 12.14 -1.18 -21.43
N VAL A 210 12.53 -0.26 -20.54
CA VAL A 210 13.90 -0.18 -19.99
C VAL A 210 14.30 -1.44 -19.23
N LEU A 211 13.36 -2.09 -18.53
CA LEU A 211 13.61 -3.27 -17.70
C LEU A 211 13.36 -4.60 -18.43
N GLY A 212 12.87 -4.57 -19.67
CA GLY A 212 12.47 -5.77 -20.40
C GLY A 212 11.33 -6.55 -19.73
N LEU A 213 10.45 -5.88 -18.98
CA LEU A 213 9.34 -6.51 -18.26
C LEU A 213 8.10 -6.61 -19.15
N GLY A 214 7.53 -7.80 -19.27
CA GLY A 214 6.23 -8.03 -19.90
C GLY A 214 5.06 -7.43 -19.10
N GLN A 215 3.87 -7.42 -19.71
CA GLN A 215 2.68 -6.75 -19.16
C GLN A 215 2.24 -7.25 -17.77
N ASP A 216 2.44 -8.54 -17.49
CA ASP A 216 2.08 -9.19 -16.22
C ASP A 216 3.31 -9.58 -15.39
N GLN A 217 4.50 -9.18 -15.83
CA GLN A 217 5.75 -9.53 -15.16
C GLN A 217 6.11 -8.53 -14.08
N ARG A 218 6.52 -9.07 -12.94
CA ARG A 218 6.90 -8.28 -11.76
C ARG A 218 8.39 -8.32 -11.54
N HIS A 219 8.95 -7.20 -11.11
CA HIS A 219 10.35 -7.14 -10.73
C HIS A 219 10.67 -8.09 -9.55
N PRO A 220 11.82 -8.81 -9.53
CA PRO A 220 12.18 -9.75 -8.47
C PRO A 220 12.15 -9.18 -7.04
N ALA A 221 12.43 -7.89 -6.89
CA ALA A 221 12.38 -7.24 -5.58
C ALA A 221 10.98 -7.13 -4.98
N CYS A 222 9.93 -7.17 -5.80
CA CYS A 222 8.54 -7.10 -5.35
C CYS A 222 8.20 -8.26 -4.42
N TYR A 223 8.62 -9.49 -4.76
CA TYR A 223 8.39 -10.68 -3.94
C TYR A 223 8.94 -10.54 -2.51
N VAL A 224 10.07 -9.85 -2.35
CA VAL A 224 10.68 -9.61 -1.04
C VAL A 224 9.91 -8.55 -0.26
N VAL A 225 9.52 -7.45 -0.90
CA VAL A 225 8.71 -6.39 -0.27
C VAL A 225 7.34 -6.93 0.14
N ASP A 226 6.70 -7.75 -0.70
CA ASP A 226 5.43 -8.42 -0.43
C ASP A 226 5.54 -9.35 0.78
N ALA A 227 6.60 -10.16 0.84
CA ALA A 227 6.86 -11.05 1.97
C ALA A 227 7.13 -10.26 3.26
N ALA A 228 7.90 -9.18 3.18
CA ALA A 228 8.15 -8.29 4.31
C ALA A 228 6.85 -7.70 4.85
N GLU A 229 6.00 -7.17 3.95
CA GLU A 229 4.70 -6.61 4.31
C GLU A 229 3.76 -7.62 4.96
N ALA A 230 3.66 -8.82 4.39
CA ALA A 230 2.85 -9.89 4.95
C ALA A 230 3.29 -10.25 6.38
N ILE A 231 4.59 -10.29 6.67
CA ILE A 231 5.09 -10.57 8.03
C ILE A 231 4.76 -9.42 8.98
N THR A 232 5.05 -8.18 8.58
CA THR A 232 4.92 -7.02 9.47
C THR A 232 3.47 -6.67 9.74
N ARG A 233 2.61 -6.66 8.71
CA ARG A 233 1.19 -6.35 8.84
C ARG A 233 0.50 -7.32 9.79
N THR A 234 0.73 -8.61 9.59
CA THR A 234 0.06 -9.67 10.34
C THR A 234 0.48 -9.71 11.82
N LEU A 235 1.75 -9.46 12.14
CA LEU A 235 2.20 -9.32 13.53
C LEU A 235 1.66 -8.05 14.18
N SER A 236 1.64 -6.93 13.44
CA SER A 236 1.26 -5.64 13.99
C SER A 236 -0.23 -5.52 14.29
N ARG A 237 -1.09 -6.11 13.45
CA ARG A 237 -2.55 -6.15 13.71
C ARG A 237 -2.87 -6.87 15.01
N LEU A 238 -2.28 -8.05 15.23
CA LEU A 238 -2.48 -8.79 16.47
C LEU A 238 -1.97 -8.03 17.71
N GLU A 239 -0.87 -7.31 17.57
CA GLU A 239 -0.32 -6.48 18.66
C GLU A 239 -1.26 -5.33 19.01
N ALA A 240 -1.83 -4.66 18.02
CA ALA A 240 -2.84 -3.62 18.24
C ALA A 240 -4.05 -4.18 18.99
N VAL A 241 -4.53 -5.36 18.62
CA VAL A 241 -5.66 -6.02 19.29
C VAL A 241 -5.36 -6.33 20.77
N VAL A 242 -4.13 -6.73 21.10
CA VAL A 242 -3.71 -7.02 22.49
C VAL A 242 -3.45 -5.75 23.29
N GLU A 243 -2.78 -4.75 22.72
CA GLU A 243 -2.53 -3.45 23.39
C GLU A 243 -3.84 -2.75 23.79
N ARG A 244 -4.89 -2.96 23.00
CA ARG A 244 -6.24 -2.43 23.26
C ARG A 244 -7.04 -3.26 24.26
N GLY A 245 -6.49 -4.37 24.75
CA GLY A 245 -7.14 -5.24 25.73
C GLY A 245 -8.33 -6.03 25.20
N LEU A 246 -8.46 -6.18 23.87
CA LEU A 246 -9.58 -6.93 23.26
C LEU A 246 -9.40 -8.45 23.42
N ILE A 247 -8.15 -8.89 23.58
CA ILE A 247 -7.80 -10.28 23.86
C ILE A 247 -6.55 -10.30 24.74
N ASP A 248 -6.53 -11.15 25.76
CA ASP A 248 -5.34 -11.33 26.60
C ASP A 248 -4.28 -12.22 25.90
N PRO A 249 -2.99 -12.08 26.26
CA PRO A 249 -1.89 -12.87 25.71
C PRO A 249 -2.11 -14.39 25.69
N THR A 250 -2.72 -14.95 26.73
CA THR A 250 -2.92 -16.41 26.87
C THR A 250 -4.02 -16.89 25.94
N SER A 251 -5.17 -16.19 25.94
CA SER A 251 -6.28 -16.46 25.03
C SER A 251 -5.90 -16.25 23.56
N LEU A 252 -5.03 -15.27 23.28
CA LEU A 252 -4.47 -15.05 21.94
C LEU A 252 -3.72 -16.30 21.47
N VAL A 253 -2.76 -16.80 22.25
CA VAL A 253 -1.94 -17.96 21.88
C VAL A 253 -2.80 -19.20 21.70
N ALA A 254 -3.78 -19.44 22.57
CA ALA A 254 -4.73 -20.55 22.43
C ALA A 254 -5.56 -20.42 21.14
N SER A 255 -6.09 -19.23 20.86
CA SER A 255 -6.90 -18.97 19.67
C SER A 255 -6.10 -19.09 18.37
N LEU A 256 -4.83 -18.67 18.38
CA LEU A 256 -3.91 -18.82 17.24
C LEU A 256 -3.61 -20.29 16.94
N LYS A 257 -3.37 -21.10 17.98
CA LYS A 257 -3.18 -22.55 17.84
C LYS A 257 -4.39 -23.20 17.18
N GLN A 258 -5.59 -22.85 17.64
CA GLN A 258 -6.84 -23.39 17.10
C GLN A 258 -7.05 -22.95 15.63
N ALA A 259 -6.94 -21.66 15.34
CA ALA A 259 -7.11 -21.12 13.99
C ALA A 259 -6.11 -21.72 12.97
N TYR A 260 -4.89 -22.04 13.43
CA TYR A 260 -3.89 -22.70 12.60
C TYR A 260 -4.26 -24.13 12.24
N ILE A 261 -4.74 -24.93 13.21
CA ILE A 261 -5.21 -26.30 12.94
C ILE A 261 -6.38 -26.26 11.94
N GLU A 262 -7.34 -25.36 12.16
CA GLU A 262 -8.46 -25.17 11.24
C GLU A 262 -8.00 -24.77 9.83
N GLY A 263 -6.97 -23.91 9.74
CA GLY A 263 -6.33 -23.54 8.47
C GLY A 263 -5.68 -24.71 7.74
N LEU A 264 -4.92 -25.53 8.45
CA LEU A 264 -4.31 -26.73 7.88
C LEU A 264 -5.36 -27.73 7.38
N ALA A 265 -6.43 -27.94 8.15
CA ALA A 265 -7.53 -28.81 7.76
C ALA A 265 -8.22 -28.32 6.48
N ARG A 266 -8.49 -27.02 6.35
CA ARG A 266 -9.04 -26.41 5.13
C ARG A 266 -8.13 -26.58 3.90
N GLN A 267 -6.82 -26.63 4.12
CA GLN A 267 -5.81 -26.74 3.07
C GLN A 267 -5.45 -28.20 2.72
N GLY A 268 -6.23 -29.18 3.22
CA GLY A 268 -6.08 -30.59 2.85
C GLY A 268 -5.16 -31.40 3.77
N GLU A 269 -4.75 -30.84 4.92
CA GLU A 269 -3.93 -31.54 5.92
C GLU A 269 -4.68 -31.69 7.27
N PRO A 270 -5.80 -32.44 7.32
CA PRO A 270 -6.65 -32.53 8.52
C PRO A 270 -6.01 -33.25 9.71
N TRP A 271 -4.94 -34.01 9.47
CA TRP A 271 -4.18 -34.74 10.50
C TRP A 271 -2.90 -34.01 10.93
N ALA A 272 -2.63 -32.82 10.40
CA ALA A 272 -1.45 -32.06 10.77
C ALA A 272 -1.54 -31.61 12.24
N SER A 273 -0.41 -31.70 12.93
CA SER A 273 -0.31 -31.42 14.37
C SER A 273 0.44 -30.11 14.63
N LEU A 274 0.05 -29.43 15.72
CA LEU A 274 0.78 -28.27 16.25
C LEU A 274 2.23 -28.60 16.65
N GLU A 275 2.54 -29.88 16.88
CA GLU A 275 3.86 -30.37 17.27
C GLU A 275 4.76 -30.72 16.07
N GLU A 276 4.21 -30.68 14.86
CA GLU A 276 4.97 -30.96 13.67
C GLU A 276 6.02 -29.88 13.43
N ARG A 277 7.28 -30.29 13.35
CA ARG A 277 8.42 -29.37 13.25
C ARG A 277 8.65 -28.94 11.80
N ARG A 278 7.78 -28.05 11.32
CA ARG A 278 7.82 -27.51 9.94
C ARG A 278 8.79 -26.35 9.76
N PHE A 279 9.07 -25.62 10.83
CA PHE A 279 9.66 -24.29 10.75
C PHE A 279 11.15 -24.28 11.07
N ALA A 280 11.99 -23.79 10.16
CA ALA A 280 13.43 -23.70 10.38
C ALA A 280 13.88 -22.24 10.61
N ARG A 281 14.86 -22.06 11.51
CA ARG A 281 15.61 -20.81 11.63
C ARG A 281 16.91 -20.93 10.86
N HIS A 282 17.37 -19.83 10.27
CA HIS A 282 18.65 -19.80 9.59
C HIS A 282 19.78 -20.28 10.51
N GLY A 283 20.61 -21.21 10.03
CA GLY A 283 21.74 -21.76 10.78
C GLY A 283 21.36 -22.70 11.93
N VAL A 284 20.09 -23.07 12.09
CA VAL A 284 19.63 -23.96 13.16
C VAL A 284 19.06 -25.25 12.57
N VAL A 285 19.69 -26.38 12.92
CA VAL A 285 19.24 -27.72 12.47
C VAL A 285 17.89 -28.10 13.09
N ARG A 286 17.64 -27.68 14.33
CA ARG A 286 16.40 -28.00 15.05
C ARG A 286 15.23 -27.16 14.53
N ARG A 287 14.32 -27.81 13.80
CA ARG A 287 13.04 -27.23 13.41
C ARG A 287 12.11 -27.02 14.61
N TRP A 288 11.29 -25.98 14.54
CA TRP A 288 10.28 -25.60 15.51
C TRP A 288 8.91 -26.05 15.01
N SER A 289 8.06 -26.40 15.96
CA SER A 289 6.64 -26.54 15.75
C SER A 289 5.94 -25.19 16.00
N LEU A 290 4.78 -24.93 15.40
CA LEU A 290 4.06 -23.68 15.67
C LEU A 290 3.68 -23.60 17.14
N GLY A 291 3.17 -24.70 17.71
CA GLY A 291 2.84 -24.78 19.14
C GLY A 291 4.04 -24.41 19.99
N GLY A 292 5.21 -24.97 19.69
CA GLY A 292 6.46 -24.65 20.38
C GLY A 292 6.91 -23.20 20.23
N MET A 293 6.69 -22.55 19.07
CA MET A 293 6.98 -21.12 18.87
C MET A 293 6.12 -20.24 19.76
N LEU A 294 4.81 -20.49 19.76
CA LEU A 294 3.84 -19.69 20.50
C LEU A 294 4.02 -19.91 22.02
N ASP A 295 4.21 -21.16 22.46
CA ASP A 295 4.42 -21.47 23.88
C ASP A 295 5.76 -20.93 24.40
N TRP A 296 6.79 -20.90 23.57
CA TRP A 296 8.05 -20.26 23.94
C TRP A 296 7.86 -18.76 24.17
N ALA A 297 7.12 -18.09 23.29
CA ALA A 297 6.85 -16.66 23.42
C ALA A 297 6.02 -16.36 24.68
N LEU A 298 4.96 -17.14 24.92
CA LEU A 298 4.10 -16.99 26.09
C LEU A 298 4.85 -17.23 27.40
N ARG A 299 5.58 -18.35 27.52
CA ARG A 299 6.39 -18.62 28.72
C ARG A 299 7.43 -17.55 29.00
N ARG A 300 8.02 -16.97 27.95
CA ARG A 300 9.02 -15.90 28.10
C ARG A 300 8.37 -14.61 28.60
N PHE A 301 7.19 -14.29 28.09
CA PHE A 301 6.36 -13.18 28.53
C PHE A 301 5.97 -13.33 30.01
N GLU A 302 5.42 -14.49 30.38
CA GLU A 302 5.03 -14.81 31.78
C GLU A 302 6.22 -14.73 32.73
N ARG A 303 7.39 -15.25 32.32
CA ARG A 303 8.60 -15.24 33.16
C ARG A 303 9.11 -13.83 33.45
N ASP A 304 9.00 -12.92 32.49
CA ASP A 304 9.48 -11.55 32.71
C ASP A 304 8.53 -10.72 33.58
N ASN A 305 7.32 -11.23 33.86
CA ASN A 305 6.31 -10.61 34.73
C ASN A 305 6.09 -9.12 34.43
N VAL A 306 5.88 -8.82 33.15
CA VAL A 306 5.76 -7.44 32.67
C VAL A 306 4.30 -7.09 32.49
N GLU A 307 3.88 -5.95 33.04
CA GLU A 307 2.49 -5.49 33.01
C GLU A 307 2.03 -5.04 31.61
N GLU A 308 2.96 -4.75 30.69
CA GLU A 308 2.68 -4.31 29.33
C GLU A 308 2.33 -5.50 28.40
N PRO A 309 1.07 -5.68 27.98
CA PRO A 309 0.64 -6.83 27.18
C PRO A 309 1.33 -6.91 25.81
N GLY A 310 1.70 -5.76 25.24
CA GLY A 310 2.43 -5.66 23.97
C GLY A 310 3.80 -6.36 23.99
N ARG A 311 4.39 -6.59 25.16
CA ARG A 311 5.70 -7.25 25.27
C ARG A 311 5.70 -8.70 24.77
N LEU A 312 4.55 -9.37 24.73
CA LEU A 312 4.42 -10.67 24.05
C LEU A 312 4.94 -10.61 22.61
N PHE A 313 4.68 -9.50 21.91
CA PHE A 313 5.03 -9.36 20.50
C PHE A 313 6.52 -9.11 20.27
N HIS A 314 7.27 -8.68 21.28
CA HIS A 314 8.73 -8.75 21.20
C HIS A 314 9.17 -10.21 20.99
N TYR A 315 8.62 -11.15 21.76
CA TYR A 315 8.93 -12.57 21.64
C TYR A 315 8.34 -13.22 20.41
N LEU A 316 7.11 -12.87 20.01
CA LEU A 316 6.52 -13.38 18.77
C LEU A 316 7.32 -12.92 17.53
N ARG A 317 7.78 -11.67 17.47
CA ARG A 317 8.68 -11.21 16.38
C ARG A 317 9.98 -12.02 16.33
N LEU A 318 10.56 -12.36 17.49
CA LEU A 318 11.76 -13.19 17.56
C LEU A 318 11.51 -14.64 17.16
N ALA A 319 10.35 -15.21 17.53
CA ALA A 319 10.03 -16.60 17.26
C ALA A 319 9.48 -16.83 15.85
N VAL A 320 8.41 -16.12 15.53
CA VAL A 320 7.65 -16.23 14.27
C VAL A 320 8.31 -15.39 13.18
N GLY A 321 8.64 -14.13 13.45
CA GLY A 321 9.21 -13.23 12.44
C GLY A 321 10.53 -13.76 11.85
N ARG A 322 11.47 -14.20 12.69
CA ARG A 322 12.74 -14.79 12.21
C ARG A 322 12.55 -16.05 11.37
N THR A 323 11.52 -16.84 11.70
CA THR A 323 11.18 -18.06 10.99
C THR A 323 10.61 -17.75 9.61
N LEU A 324 9.63 -16.85 9.54
CA LEU A 324 9.02 -16.42 8.29
C LEU A 324 10.03 -15.77 7.36
N VAL A 325 10.94 -14.94 7.89
CA VAL A 325 12.04 -14.36 7.11
C VAL A 325 12.97 -15.43 6.55
N ASN A 326 13.33 -16.45 7.35
CA ASN A 326 14.15 -17.55 6.84
C ASN A 326 13.40 -18.32 5.74
N HIS A 327 12.11 -18.58 5.93
CA HIS A 327 11.28 -19.26 4.94
C HIS A 327 11.17 -18.45 3.64
N ALA A 328 10.92 -17.14 3.71
CA ALA A 328 10.88 -16.28 2.54
C ALA A 328 12.21 -16.31 1.76
N ALA A 329 13.34 -16.31 2.47
CA ALA A 329 14.65 -16.42 1.85
C ALA A 329 14.89 -17.82 1.23
N ASP A 330 14.46 -18.90 1.89
CA ASP A 330 14.51 -20.26 1.34
C ASP A 330 13.65 -20.38 0.07
N ALA A 331 12.42 -19.85 0.10
CA ALA A 331 11.50 -19.85 -1.03
C ALA A 331 12.05 -19.02 -2.21
N PHE A 332 12.67 -17.87 -1.93
CA PHE A 332 13.29 -17.04 -2.97
C PHE A 332 14.41 -17.79 -3.69
N VAL A 333 15.31 -18.43 -2.94
CA VAL A 333 16.43 -19.20 -3.52
C VAL A 333 15.93 -20.44 -4.27
N ALA A 334 14.91 -21.11 -3.74
CA ALA A 334 14.34 -22.31 -4.37
C ALA A 334 13.57 -22.02 -5.66
N ARG A 335 13.02 -20.80 -5.81
CA ARG A 335 12.17 -20.39 -6.94
C ARG A 335 12.77 -19.25 -7.76
N LEU A 336 14.10 -19.17 -7.82
CA LEU A 336 14.77 -18.07 -8.50
C LEU A 336 14.36 -17.95 -9.99
N GLU A 337 14.14 -19.07 -10.66
CA GLU A 337 13.67 -19.12 -12.06
C GLU A 337 12.24 -18.57 -12.21
N ASP A 338 11.30 -19.00 -11.35
CA ASP A 338 9.92 -18.48 -11.33
C ASP A 338 9.89 -16.96 -11.06
N ILE A 339 10.78 -16.50 -10.18
CA ILE A 339 10.92 -15.10 -9.80
C ILE A 339 11.47 -14.28 -10.97
N ASN A 340 12.49 -14.80 -11.65
CA ASN A 340 13.11 -14.13 -12.81
C ASN A 340 12.16 -14.02 -14.01
N THR A 341 11.28 -15.02 -14.19
CA THR A 341 10.21 -14.96 -15.20
C THR A 341 9.05 -14.03 -14.81
N GLY A 342 9.05 -13.50 -13.59
CA GLY A 342 8.10 -12.49 -13.16
C GLY A 342 6.70 -13.01 -12.84
N GLN A 343 6.54 -14.27 -12.43
CA GLN A 343 5.22 -14.89 -12.20
C GLN A 343 4.27 -14.08 -11.27
N PRO A 344 3.06 -13.68 -11.75
CA PRO A 344 2.17 -12.80 -11.00
C PRO A 344 1.60 -13.43 -9.71
N GLN A 345 1.28 -14.72 -9.73
CA GLN A 345 0.61 -15.38 -8.59
C GLN A 345 1.59 -15.87 -7.51
N LEU A 346 2.89 -15.90 -7.80
CA LEU A 346 3.87 -16.40 -6.84
C LEU A 346 3.95 -15.49 -5.61
N ARG A 347 3.95 -16.10 -4.42
CA ARG A 347 4.12 -15.46 -3.11
C ARG A 347 5.11 -16.30 -2.29
N LEU A 348 6.16 -15.67 -1.75
CA LEU A 348 7.25 -16.39 -1.06
C LEU A 348 6.79 -17.12 0.21
N LEU A 349 5.80 -16.56 0.92
CA LEU A 349 5.31 -17.14 2.18
C LEU A 349 4.15 -18.09 1.95
N SER A 350 3.23 -17.73 1.06
CA SER A 350 2.02 -18.52 0.82
C SER A 350 2.27 -19.76 -0.03
N SER A 351 3.48 -19.97 -0.57
CA SER A 351 3.80 -21.18 -1.34
C SER A 351 3.84 -22.46 -0.48
N GLU A 352 4.10 -22.34 0.81
CA GLU A 352 4.13 -23.47 1.75
C GLU A 352 2.87 -23.48 2.62
N VAL A 353 2.28 -24.67 2.82
CA VAL A 353 1.00 -24.86 3.51
C VAL A 353 1.05 -24.35 4.95
N GLY A 354 2.11 -24.65 5.70
CA GLY A 354 2.30 -24.18 7.06
C GLY A 354 2.38 -22.66 7.17
N CYS A 355 3.21 -22.00 6.35
CA CYS A 355 3.31 -20.54 6.34
C CYS A 355 1.99 -19.87 5.91
N ARG A 356 1.29 -20.43 4.92
CA ARG A 356 -0.03 -19.93 4.49
C ARG A 356 -1.06 -20.04 5.61
N ALA A 357 -1.22 -21.23 6.20
CA ALA A 357 -2.13 -21.45 7.31
C ALA A 357 -1.83 -20.55 8.51
N LEU A 358 -0.54 -20.28 8.77
CA LEU A 358 -0.11 -19.37 9.84
C LEU A 358 -0.55 -17.92 9.57
N LEU A 359 -0.30 -17.40 8.36
CA LEU A 359 -0.69 -16.04 8.00
C LEU A 359 -2.22 -15.88 8.02
N GLU A 360 -2.96 -16.85 7.49
CA GLU A 360 -4.44 -16.88 7.55
C GLU A 360 -4.95 -16.94 8.99
N ALA A 361 -4.34 -17.75 9.86
CA ALA A 361 -4.74 -17.85 11.26
C ALA A 361 -4.59 -16.51 12.00
N PHE A 362 -3.50 -15.79 11.76
CA PHE A 362 -3.26 -14.49 12.37
C PHE A 362 -4.24 -13.44 11.82
N ASP A 363 -4.43 -13.40 10.50
CA ASP A 363 -5.31 -12.42 9.85
C ASP A 363 -6.78 -12.63 10.22
N SER A 364 -7.25 -13.88 10.19
CA SER A 364 -8.62 -14.24 10.60
C SER A 364 -8.87 -13.97 12.08
N LEU A 365 -7.90 -14.25 12.96
CA LEU A 365 -8.06 -13.95 14.38
C LEU A 365 -8.14 -12.44 14.61
N ALA A 366 -7.21 -11.66 14.03
CA ALA A 366 -7.22 -10.20 14.13
C ALA A 366 -8.58 -9.63 13.68
N THR A 367 -9.03 -10.02 12.48
CA THR A 367 -10.30 -9.55 11.89
C THR A 367 -11.50 -9.87 12.78
N ARG A 368 -11.59 -11.11 13.32
CA ARG A 368 -12.71 -11.48 14.22
C ARG A 368 -12.75 -10.68 15.50
N VAL A 369 -11.60 -10.28 16.04
CA VAL A 369 -11.53 -9.49 17.27
C VAL A 369 -11.75 -8.00 16.98
N GLU A 370 -11.13 -7.47 15.92
CA GLU A 370 -11.32 -6.09 15.44
C GLU A 370 -12.79 -5.79 15.10
N TYR A 371 -13.53 -6.74 14.51
CA TYR A 371 -14.95 -6.55 14.19
C TYR A 371 -15.85 -6.33 15.43
N ARG A 372 -15.39 -6.74 16.61
CA ARG A 372 -16.13 -6.57 17.87
C ARG A 372 -15.79 -5.27 18.58
N ASP A 373 -15.02 -4.41 17.93
CA ASP A 373 -14.45 -3.23 18.53
C ASP A 373 -15.26 -1.97 18.18
N PRO A 374 -16.03 -1.43 19.15
CA PRO A 374 -16.88 -0.27 18.90
C PRO A 374 -16.09 1.02 18.65
N GLU A 375 -14.84 1.12 19.13
CA GLU A 375 -14.02 2.31 18.90
C GLU A 375 -13.47 2.34 17.49
N LEU A 376 -13.06 1.18 16.97
CA LEU A 376 -12.60 1.05 15.59
C LEU A 376 -13.75 1.33 14.63
N GLU A 377 -14.92 0.72 14.86
CA GLU A 377 -16.13 0.97 14.06
C GLU A 377 -16.49 2.46 14.02
N ARG A 378 -16.46 3.13 15.18
CA ARG A 378 -16.73 4.57 15.26
C ARG A 378 -15.74 5.38 14.43
N LEU A 379 -14.45 5.07 14.49
CA LEU A 379 -13.41 5.77 13.73
C LEU A 379 -13.56 5.56 12.23
N GLU A 380 -13.87 4.34 11.79
CA GLU A 380 -14.11 4.04 10.37
C GLU A 380 -15.33 4.81 9.85
N LEU A 381 -16.43 4.86 10.63
CA LEU A 381 -17.63 5.62 10.29
C LEU A 381 -17.37 7.14 10.26
N GLU A 382 -16.61 7.66 11.22
CA GLU A 382 -16.21 9.07 11.27
C GLU A 382 -15.34 9.43 10.06
N GLY A 383 -14.35 8.59 9.75
CA GLY A 383 -13.48 8.77 8.60
C GLY A 383 -14.23 8.76 7.27
N TYR A 384 -15.11 7.77 7.09
CA TYR A 384 -15.97 7.67 5.91
C TYR A 384 -16.83 8.93 5.74
N ARG A 385 -17.53 9.37 6.80
CA ARG A 385 -18.37 10.58 6.75
C ARG A 385 -17.58 11.86 6.49
N THR A 386 -16.39 11.96 7.08
CA THR A 386 -15.51 13.13 6.93
C THR A 386 -15.10 13.27 5.47
N LEU A 387 -14.59 12.19 4.86
CA LEU A 387 -14.13 12.24 3.47
C LEU A 387 -15.29 12.43 2.49
N CYS A 388 -16.43 11.75 2.68
CA CYS A 388 -17.62 12.00 1.86
C CYS A 388 -18.07 13.47 1.95
N GLY A 389 -18.06 14.06 3.14
CA GLY A 389 -18.41 15.47 3.31
C GLY A 389 -17.43 16.45 2.64
N LEU A 390 -16.13 16.12 2.60
CA LEU A 390 -15.13 16.88 1.84
C LEU A 390 -15.35 16.74 0.33
N LEU A 391 -15.69 15.54 -0.14
CA LEU A 391 -16.02 15.28 -1.55
C LEU A 391 -17.30 16.02 -1.97
N ASP A 392 -18.34 16.03 -1.13
CA ASP A 392 -19.57 16.79 -1.33
C ASP A 392 -19.30 18.30 -1.47
N ALA A 393 -18.32 18.82 -0.73
CA ALA A 393 -17.90 20.22 -0.85
C ALA A 393 -17.20 20.51 -2.18
N ALA A 394 -16.48 19.54 -2.76
CA ALA A 394 -15.84 19.63 -4.07
C ALA A 394 -16.80 19.38 -5.25
N LEU A 395 -17.91 18.68 -5.02
CA LEU A 395 -18.87 18.28 -6.05
C LEU A 395 -19.35 19.42 -6.97
N PRO A 396 -19.67 20.64 -6.49
CA PRO A 396 -20.09 21.70 -7.39
C PRO A 396 -18.97 22.15 -8.33
N ALA A 397 -17.70 22.10 -7.90
CA ALA A 397 -16.56 22.37 -8.77
C ALA A 397 -16.37 21.25 -9.80
N LEU A 398 -16.56 19.99 -9.40
CA LEU A 398 -16.48 18.84 -10.29
C LEU A 398 -17.54 18.87 -11.40
N ARG A 399 -18.69 19.51 -11.17
CA ARG A 399 -19.80 19.65 -12.14
C ARG A 399 -19.64 20.82 -13.13
N LEU A 400 -18.65 21.69 -12.96
CA LEU A 400 -18.48 22.85 -13.84
C LEU A 400 -18.07 22.41 -15.26
N PRO A 401 -18.46 23.15 -16.32
CA PRO A 401 -17.80 23.01 -17.62
C PRO A 401 -16.30 23.32 -17.51
N GLU A 402 -15.44 22.70 -18.33
CA GLU A 402 -13.97 22.93 -18.35
C GLU A 402 -13.63 24.42 -18.30
N ALA A 403 -14.19 25.23 -19.20
CA ALA A 403 -13.89 26.66 -19.25
C ALA A 403 -14.22 27.40 -17.94
N ALA A 404 -15.32 27.03 -17.27
CA ALA A 404 -15.69 27.63 -15.99
C ALA A 404 -14.78 27.13 -14.86
N PHE A 405 -14.39 25.84 -14.87
CA PHE A 405 -13.45 25.29 -13.90
C PHE A 405 -12.06 25.94 -14.03
N VAL A 406 -11.56 26.12 -15.25
CA VAL A 406 -10.27 26.79 -15.49
C VAL A 406 -10.31 28.24 -15.02
N ARG A 407 -11.36 29.01 -15.36
CA ARG A 407 -11.52 30.37 -14.81
C ARG A 407 -11.59 30.40 -13.29
N LEU A 408 -12.26 29.42 -12.68
CA LEU A 408 -12.33 29.30 -11.23
C LEU A 408 -10.92 29.10 -10.63
N LEU A 409 -10.05 28.32 -11.28
CA LEU A 409 -8.67 28.10 -10.84
C LEU A 409 -7.77 29.34 -11.02
N ASP A 410 -7.98 30.13 -12.07
CA ASP A 410 -7.09 31.24 -12.44
C ASP A 410 -7.51 32.58 -11.83
N GLU A 411 -8.81 32.88 -11.85
CA GLU A 411 -9.35 34.19 -11.46
C GLU A 411 -9.97 34.17 -10.06
N GLY A 412 -10.37 33.00 -9.56
CA GLY A 412 -11.02 32.81 -8.25
C GLY A 412 -12.42 33.40 -8.16
N ASP A 413 -12.63 34.64 -8.60
CA ASP A 413 -13.76 35.46 -8.17
C ASP A 413 -14.90 35.56 -9.21
N GLY A 414 -14.83 34.84 -10.33
CA GLY A 414 -15.78 34.96 -11.46
C GLY A 414 -16.87 33.89 -11.59
N VAL A 415 -16.86 32.82 -10.78
CA VAL A 415 -17.79 31.67 -10.93
C VAL A 415 -18.64 31.43 -9.69
N SER A 416 -18.00 31.36 -8.52
CA SER A 416 -18.68 31.23 -7.23
C SER A 416 -17.73 31.60 -6.11
N PRO A 417 -18.05 32.58 -5.24
CA PRO A 417 -17.22 32.94 -4.09
C PRO A 417 -16.92 31.75 -3.17
N ARG A 418 -17.88 30.82 -3.03
CA ARG A 418 -17.72 29.60 -2.23
C ARG A 418 -16.69 28.66 -2.85
N LEU A 419 -16.71 28.47 -4.17
CA LEU A 419 -15.75 27.62 -4.86
C LEU A 419 -14.36 28.28 -4.93
N ALA A 420 -14.29 29.61 -5.00
CA ALA A 420 -13.05 30.37 -4.89
C ALA A 420 -12.32 30.05 -3.58
N LEU A 421 -13.07 29.99 -2.47
CA LEU A 421 -12.54 29.61 -1.16
C LEU A 421 -12.06 28.16 -1.14
N TRP A 422 -12.78 27.23 -1.77
CA TRP A 422 -12.34 25.85 -1.91
C TRP A 422 -11.04 25.73 -2.71
N VAL A 423 -10.90 26.43 -3.84
CA VAL A 423 -9.66 26.44 -4.63
C VAL A 423 -8.47 26.93 -3.81
N LYS A 424 -8.66 27.96 -2.97
CA LYS A 424 -7.63 28.47 -2.05
C LYS A 424 -7.17 27.44 -1.01
N ARG A 425 -7.91 26.34 -0.81
CA ARG A 425 -7.53 25.22 0.08
C ARG A 425 -6.73 24.13 -0.64
N LEU A 426 -6.71 24.12 -1.97
CA LEU A 426 -5.98 23.12 -2.73
C LEU A 426 -4.46 23.37 -2.63
N PRO A 427 -3.65 22.34 -2.33
CA PRO A 427 -2.21 22.47 -2.35
C PRO A 427 -1.70 22.90 -3.74
N PRO A 428 -0.71 23.82 -3.83
CA PRO A 428 -0.16 24.28 -5.11
C PRO A 428 0.38 23.12 -5.97
N GLY A 429 0.95 22.09 -5.34
CA GLY A 429 1.45 20.90 -6.03
C GLY A 429 0.36 20.12 -6.77
N VAL A 430 -0.84 20.04 -6.21
CA VAL A 430 -2.00 19.39 -6.81
C VAL A 430 -2.47 20.16 -8.05
N LEU A 431 -2.61 21.48 -7.92
CA LEU A 431 -2.97 22.37 -9.04
C LEU A 431 -1.95 22.31 -10.17
N ARG A 432 -0.66 22.26 -9.84
CA ARG A 432 0.43 22.10 -10.81
C ARG A 432 0.27 20.82 -11.61
N VAL A 433 -0.01 19.68 -10.96
CA VAL A 433 -0.16 18.39 -11.65
C VAL A 433 -1.36 18.39 -12.59
N TYR A 434 -2.50 18.97 -12.18
CA TYR A 434 -3.65 19.13 -13.06
C TYR A 434 -3.31 19.99 -14.29
N ARG A 435 -2.71 21.17 -14.10
CA ARG A 435 -2.32 22.07 -15.21
C ARG A 435 -1.33 21.40 -16.17
N GLN A 436 -0.36 20.64 -15.65
CA GLN A 436 0.58 19.89 -16.47
C GLN A 436 -0.11 18.79 -17.28
N ALA A 437 -1.10 18.11 -16.71
CA ALA A 437 -1.87 17.12 -17.44
C ALA A 437 -2.69 17.73 -18.59
N MET A 438 -3.18 18.97 -18.43
CA MET A 438 -4.00 19.67 -19.45
C MET A 438 -3.23 20.15 -20.68
N VAL A 439 -1.90 20.17 -20.62
CA VAL A 439 -1.04 20.53 -21.76
C VAL A 439 -0.38 19.31 -22.41
N GLN A 440 -0.55 18.13 -21.84
CA GLN A 440 0.02 16.89 -22.38
C GLN A 440 -0.90 16.29 -23.45
N PRO A 441 -0.34 15.66 -24.50
CA PRO A 441 -1.14 14.88 -25.43
C PRO A 441 -1.66 13.62 -24.73
N TRP A 442 -2.92 13.27 -24.98
CA TRP A 442 -3.52 12.03 -24.48
C TRP A 442 -3.78 11.05 -25.62
N GLN A 443 -3.78 9.75 -25.30
CA GLN A 443 -4.14 8.71 -26.24
C GLN A 443 -5.56 8.19 -25.97
N GLY A 444 -6.42 8.25 -27.00
CA GLY A 444 -7.84 7.84 -26.91
C GLY A 444 -8.69 8.79 -26.08
N GLY A 445 -10.02 8.68 -26.17
CA GLY A 445 -10.97 9.55 -25.44
C GLY A 445 -11.00 11.01 -25.89
N SER A 446 -12.08 11.71 -25.56
CA SER A 446 -12.20 13.15 -25.85
C SER A 446 -11.48 14.02 -24.81
N ARG A 447 -11.19 15.29 -25.14
CA ARG A 447 -10.60 16.25 -24.21
C ARG A 447 -11.47 16.44 -22.97
N GLU A 448 -12.78 16.49 -23.16
CA GLU A 448 -13.75 16.66 -22.08
C GLU A 448 -13.68 15.50 -21.08
N VAL A 449 -13.49 14.27 -21.57
CA VAL A 449 -13.36 13.08 -20.72
C VAL A 449 -12.04 13.08 -19.96
N TRP A 450 -10.92 13.42 -20.61
CA TRP A 450 -9.61 13.53 -19.94
C TRP A 450 -9.57 14.65 -18.92
N GLU A 451 -10.16 15.79 -19.23
CA GLU A 451 -10.25 16.90 -18.29
C GLU A 451 -11.09 16.52 -17.06
N ALA A 452 -12.26 15.91 -17.25
CA ALA A 452 -13.09 15.42 -16.15
C ALA A 452 -12.35 14.37 -15.30
N TYR A 453 -11.62 13.45 -15.94
CA TYR A 453 -10.79 12.47 -15.27
C TYR A 453 -9.69 13.12 -14.42
N HIS A 454 -8.91 14.03 -15.00
CA HIS A 454 -7.84 14.72 -14.27
C HIS A 454 -8.37 15.64 -13.17
N ARG A 455 -9.59 16.18 -13.35
CA ARG A 455 -10.29 16.93 -12.31
C ARG A 455 -10.72 16.03 -11.14
N GLY A 456 -11.20 14.83 -11.42
CA GLY A 456 -11.44 13.80 -10.40
C GLY A 456 -10.15 13.41 -9.67
N ARG A 457 -9.06 13.18 -10.41
CA ARG A 457 -7.73 12.90 -9.83
C ARG A 457 -7.19 14.04 -8.98
N LEU A 458 -7.44 15.29 -9.34
CA LEU A 458 -7.11 16.46 -8.50
C LEU A 458 -7.75 16.36 -7.12
N VAL A 459 -8.99 15.86 -7.03
CA VAL A 459 -9.67 15.68 -5.74
C VAL A 459 -9.10 14.50 -4.96
N HIS A 460 -8.76 13.38 -5.63
CA HIS A 460 -8.00 12.29 -5.01
C HIS A 460 -6.68 12.80 -4.42
N ASP A 461 -5.90 13.52 -5.23
CA ASP A 461 -4.60 14.07 -4.85
C ASP A 461 -4.72 15.04 -3.65
N TRP A 462 -5.77 15.87 -3.62
CA TRP A 462 -6.07 16.76 -2.51
C TRP A 462 -6.34 15.98 -1.22
N LEU A 463 -7.23 15.00 -1.25
CA LEU A 463 -7.60 14.22 -0.06
C LEU A 463 -6.44 13.36 0.43
N CYS A 464 -5.68 12.73 -0.47
CA CYS A 464 -4.49 11.94 -0.11
C CYS A 464 -3.33 12.78 0.40
N SER A 465 -3.33 14.10 0.15
CA SER A 465 -2.34 15.01 0.74
C SER A 465 -2.58 15.31 2.23
N MET A 466 -3.79 15.05 2.73
CA MET A 466 -4.19 15.32 4.10
C MET A 466 -3.71 14.25 5.09
N THR A 467 -3.67 14.64 6.36
CA THR A 467 -3.70 13.75 7.52
C THR A 467 -5.13 13.64 8.06
N GLU A 468 -5.41 12.65 8.90
CA GLU A 468 -6.72 12.52 9.56
C GLU A 468 -7.12 13.78 10.33
N VAL A 469 -6.20 14.34 11.10
CA VAL A 469 -6.44 15.58 11.86
C VAL A 469 -6.79 16.72 10.92
N SER A 470 -6.01 16.93 9.85
CA SER A 470 -6.31 18.01 8.89
C SER A 470 -7.63 17.79 8.14
N ALA A 471 -8.00 16.53 7.85
CA ALA A 471 -9.26 16.20 7.18
C ALA A 471 -10.45 16.47 8.10
N LEU A 472 -10.37 16.09 9.38
CA LEU A 472 -11.39 16.37 10.40
C LEU A 472 -11.56 17.88 10.63
N GLU A 473 -10.46 18.61 10.75
CA GLU A 473 -10.48 20.06 10.90
C GLU A 473 -11.13 20.73 9.68
N GLU A 474 -10.74 20.33 8.47
CA GLU A 474 -11.26 20.92 7.25
C GLU A 474 -12.75 20.62 7.08
N TYR A 475 -13.18 19.38 7.35
CA TYR A 475 -14.59 19.01 7.33
C TYR A 475 -15.39 19.80 8.38
N SER A 476 -14.85 19.96 9.58
CA SER A 476 -15.48 20.75 10.65
C SER A 476 -15.66 22.22 10.26
N ARG A 477 -14.64 22.84 9.65
CA ARG A 477 -14.71 24.22 9.13
C ARG A 477 -15.80 24.37 8.07
N LEU A 478 -15.86 23.44 7.12
CA LEU A 478 -16.87 23.45 6.05
C LEU A 478 -18.29 23.25 6.60
N ARG A 479 -18.46 22.42 7.63
CA ARG A 479 -19.75 22.19 8.29
C ARG A 479 -20.25 23.41 9.07
N VAL A 480 -19.36 24.13 9.76
CA VAL A 480 -19.73 25.36 10.50
C VAL A 480 -20.07 26.49 9.52
N ALA A 481 -19.31 26.63 8.43
CA ALA A 481 -19.62 27.59 7.36
C ALA A 481 -21.00 27.30 6.71
N GLY A 482 -21.42 26.02 6.65
CA GLY A 482 -22.75 25.62 6.19
C GLY A 482 -23.91 25.92 7.15
N ARG A 483 -23.64 26.15 8.45
CA ARG A 483 -24.67 26.48 9.46
C ARG A 483 -24.79 27.98 9.77
N SER A 484 -23.75 28.77 9.52
CA SER A 484 -23.73 30.22 9.80
C SER A 484 -24.27 31.08 8.64
N LEU A 485 -24.68 30.47 7.53
CA LEU A 485 -25.08 31.16 6.30
C LEU A 485 -26.36 30.56 5.66
N ALA A 486 -27.06 29.70 6.40
CA ALA A 486 -28.47 29.40 6.15
C ALA A 486 -29.31 30.31 7.06
#